data_AF-J4C8G1-F1
#
_entry.id   AF-J4C8G1-F1
#
_cell.length_a   1.000
_cell.length_b   1.000
_cell.length_c   1.000
_cell.angle_alpha   90.00
_cell.angle_beta   90.00
_cell.angle_gamma   90.00
#
_symmetry.space_group_name_H-M   'P 1'
#
loop_
_entity.id
_entity.type
_entity.pdbx_description
1 polymer ?
#
loop_
_entity_poly.entity_id
_entity_poly.type
_entity_poly.pdbx_seq_one_letter_code
_entity_poly.pdbx_strand_id
1 'polypeptide(L)'
;MKKRKENLKIIDEDDYLGSVPVEDEHIKELDGYEDSEDDLPVVVNEEEFLKELKSNIRAESRSNSPSPPRTTVDYQSDDEVVYRDKSGKRITRDQWLLLNQKDKRKKNERVKQELVWGKGLVQKDEEKERIEHEERVKKQSFQNHDIDEYYDKELKDRRRWEDPINKETERTRDYVPKCRFPGVPNRFNIEPGYRWDGVIRGNGYEQRWFQARADRAAKEKEYYLQNIADL
;
A
#
# COMPACT_ATOMS: atom_id res chain seq x y z
N MET A 1 21.36 39.34 16.58
CA MET A 1 21.78 37.92 16.57
C MET A 1 21.01 37.19 15.47
N LYS A 2 21.69 36.79 14.37
CA LYS A 2 21.04 36.19 13.19
C LYS A 2 20.76 34.70 13.49
N LYS A 3 19.49 34.29 13.47
CA LYS A 3 19.09 32.89 13.61
C LYS A 3 19.32 32.17 12.28
N ARG A 4 20.19 31.15 12.28
CA ARG A 4 20.32 30.18 11.18
C ARG A 4 18.99 29.41 11.09
N LYS A 5 18.36 29.43 9.91
CA LYS A 5 17.28 28.49 9.59
C LYS A 5 17.96 27.24 9.06
N GLU A 6 18.14 26.26 9.92
CA GLU A 6 18.57 24.93 9.50
C GLU A 6 17.36 24.25 8.85
N ASN A 7 17.48 23.95 7.57
CA ASN A 7 16.51 23.12 6.86
C ASN A 7 16.67 21.69 7.39
N LEU A 8 15.82 21.31 8.34
CA LEU A 8 15.69 19.92 8.78
C LEU A 8 15.13 19.12 7.61
N LYS A 9 16.01 18.41 6.90
CA LYS A 9 15.59 17.33 5.99
C LYS A 9 14.92 16.25 6.84
N ILE A 10 13.81 15.72 6.34
CA ILE A 10 13.30 14.42 6.78
C ILE A 10 14.44 13.44 6.51
N ILE A 11 14.92 12.79 7.57
CA ILE A 11 15.94 11.76 7.45
C ILE A 11 15.19 10.55 6.92
N ASP A 12 15.33 10.27 5.63
CA ASP A 12 14.93 9.00 5.05
C ASP A 12 15.76 7.90 5.74
N GLU A 13 15.12 6.75 6.03
CA GLU A 13 15.72 5.67 6.83
C GLU A 13 16.98 5.03 6.19
N ASP A 14 17.36 5.47 4.99
CA ASP A 14 18.40 4.85 4.17
C ASP A 14 19.79 5.53 4.27
N ASP A 15 19.89 6.73 4.87
CA ASP A 15 21.18 7.45 5.01
C ASP A 15 21.97 7.04 6.30
N TYR A 16 21.51 6.04 7.05
CA TYR A 16 22.14 5.58 8.29
C TYR A 16 22.24 4.04 8.38
N LEU A 17 22.55 3.38 7.27
CA LEU A 17 23.07 2.02 7.30
C LEU A 17 24.51 2.05 6.80
N GLY A 18 25.45 1.91 7.74
CA GLY A 18 26.81 1.52 7.40
C GLY A 18 26.75 0.23 6.59
N SER A 19 27.45 0.22 5.46
CA SER A 19 27.67 -0.94 4.60
C SER A 19 28.05 -2.16 5.45
N VAL A 20 27.10 -3.05 5.68
CA VAL A 20 27.38 -4.40 6.15
C VAL A 20 28.05 -5.15 5.00
N PRO A 21 29.17 -5.85 5.21
CA PRO A 21 29.72 -6.72 4.17
C PRO A 21 28.69 -7.82 3.89
N VAL A 22 28.15 -7.84 2.68
CA VAL A 22 27.31 -8.93 2.19
C VAL A 22 28.25 -10.10 1.95
N GLU A 23 28.27 -11.05 2.88
CA GLU A 23 28.82 -12.39 2.62
C GLU A 23 27.84 -13.11 1.69
N ASP A 24 28.36 -13.57 0.55
CA ASP A 24 27.65 -14.24 -0.53
C ASP A 24 27.11 -15.61 -0.09
N GLU A 25 25.95 -15.64 0.56
CA GLU A 25 25.16 -16.85 0.75
C GLU A 25 24.02 -16.86 -0.28
N HIS A 26 24.32 -17.49 -1.42
CA HIS A 26 23.40 -18.16 -2.34
C HIS A 26 21.98 -17.58 -2.46
N ILE A 27 21.84 -16.55 -3.29
CA ILE A 27 20.57 -16.30 -3.96
C ILE A 27 20.32 -17.49 -4.90
N LYS A 28 19.38 -18.35 -4.53
CA LYS A 28 18.77 -19.25 -5.52
C LYS A 28 18.02 -18.37 -6.50
N GLU A 29 18.61 -18.18 -7.68
CA GLU A 29 17.96 -17.72 -8.90
C GLU A 29 16.63 -18.47 -9.04
N LEU A 30 15.52 -17.76 -8.85
CA LEU A 30 14.22 -18.17 -9.39
C LEU A 30 14.18 -17.67 -10.83
N ASP A 31 15.08 -18.22 -11.64
CA ASP A 31 15.03 -18.16 -13.09
C ASP A 31 14.16 -19.33 -13.57
N GLY A 32 13.21 -19.01 -14.46
CA GLY A 32 12.41 -20.01 -15.16
C GLY A 32 10.92 -20.02 -14.80
N TYR A 33 10.24 -18.87 -14.91
CA TYR A 33 8.92 -18.93 -15.55
C TYR A 33 9.17 -18.83 -17.06
N GLU A 34 9.53 -19.97 -17.67
CA GLU A 34 9.26 -20.16 -19.07
C GLU A 34 7.74 -19.99 -19.22
N ASP A 35 7.31 -18.97 -19.97
CA ASP A 35 5.99 -18.99 -20.59
C ASP A 35 6.00 -20.21 -21.53
N SER A 36 5.71 -21.38 -20.97
CA SER A 36 5.52 -22.60 -21.74
C SER A 36 4.27 -22.39 -22.58
N GLU A 37 4.47 -22.10 -23.86
CA GLU A 37 3.40 -22.05 -24.88
C GLU A 37 2.66 -23.41 -25.02
N ASP A 38 3.10 -24.43 -24.27
CA ASP A 38 2.53 -25.79 -24.21
C ASP A 38 1.36 -25.96 -23.22
N ASP A 39 1.03 -24.94 -22.41
CA ASP A 39 -0.11 -24.98 -21.46
C ASP A 39 -1.39 -24.29 -22.00
N LEU A 40 -1.48 -24.14 -23.32
CA LEU A 40 -2.76 -23.93 -23.99
C LEU A 40 -3.33 -25.30 -24.36
N PRO A 41 -4.52 -25.69 -23.86
CA PRO A 41 -5.09 -26.99 -24.19
C PRO A 41 -5.30 -27.07 -25.69
N VAL A 42 -4.54 -27.94 -26.36
CA VAL A 42 -4.80 -28.31 -27.74
C VAL A 42 -6.19 -28.96 -27.73
N VAL A 43 -7.18 -28.24 -28.24
CA VAL A 43 -8.56 -28.75 -28.38
C VAL A 43 -8.54 -29.79 -29.50
N VAL A 44 -8.23 -31.02 -29.13
CA VAL A 44 -8.48 -32.20 -29.96
C VAL A 44 -9.77 -32.81 -29.43
N ASN A 45 -10.88 -32.48 -30.10
CA ASN A 45 -12.25 -32.95 -29.81
C ASN A 45 -12.95 -32.38 -28.56
N GLU A 46 -13.92 -31.50 -28.84
CA GLU A 46 -14.87 -30.93 -27.87
C GLU A 46 -15.63 -32.01 -27.06
N GLU A 47 -15.80 -33.22 -27.61
CA GLU A 47 -16.52 -34.31 -26.95
C GLU A 47 -15.72 -34.96 -25.80
N GLU A 48 -14.38 -34.99 -25.88
CA GLU A 48 -13.54 -35.60 -24.85
C GLU A 48 -13.41 -34.67 -23.63
N PHE A 49 -13.29 -33.36 -23.87
CA PHE A 49 -13.28 -32.32 -22.84
C PHE A 49 -14.57 -32.32 -22.00
N LEU A 50 -15.73 -32.52 -22.63
CA LEU A 50 -17.02 -32.61 -21.92
C LEU A 50 -17.16 -33.91 -21.11
N LYS A 51 -16.44 -34.97 -21.47
CA LYS A 51 -16.42 -36.24 -20.75
C LYS A 51 -15.56 -36.15 -19.50
N GLU A 52 -14.45 -35.43 -19.59
CA GLU A 52 -13.50 -35.21 -18.50
C GLU A 52 -14.05 -34.26 -17.42
N LEU A 53 -14.76 -33.19 -17.81
CA LEU A 53 -15.50 -32.34 -16.86
C LEU A 53 -16.55 -33.13 -16.07
N LYS A 54 -17.25 -34.08 -16.71
CA LYS A 54 -18.25 -34.91 -16.05
C LYS A 54 -17.63 -35.94 -15.09
N SER A 55 -16.43 -36.47 -15.39
CA SER A 55 -15.72 -37.36 -14.46
C SER A 55 -15.15 -36.61 -13.26
N ASN A 56 -14.64 -35.39 -13.45
CA ASN A 56 -14.07 -34.59 -12.36
C ASN A 56 -15.13 -34.10 -11.36
N ILE A 57 -16.31 -33.68 -11.84
CA ILE A 57 -17.47 -33.38 -10.98
C ILE A 57 -17.90 -34.61 -10.16
N ARG A 58 -17.76 -35.82 -10.73
CA ARG A 58 -18.06 -37.07 -10.04
C ARG A 58 -16.99 -37.46 -9.02
N ALA A 59 -15.72 -37.11 -9.27
CA ALA A 59 -14.61 -37.33 -8.35
C ALA A 59 -14.59 -36.35 -7.16
N GLU A 60 -14.89 -35.06 -7.38
CA GLU A 60 -14.95 -34.04 -6.30
C GLU A 60 -16.14 -34.24 -5.35
N SER A 61 -17.16 -35.01 -5.75
CA SER A 61 -18.26 -35.41 -4.86
C SER A 61 -17.86 -36.40 -3.76
N ARG A 62 -16.60 -36.84 -3.73
CA ARG A 62 -16.07 -37.81 -2.76
C ARG A 62 -14.91 -37.24 -1.93
N SER A 63 -15.17 -36.21 -1.13
CA SER A 63 -14.42 -35.95 0.12
C SER A 63 -15.08 -34.88 1.00
N ASN A 64 -16.41 -34.92 1.17
CA ASN A 64 -17.01 -34.29 2.35
C ASN A 64 -17.20 -35.35 3.43
N SER A 65 -16.63 -35.12 4.60
CA SER A 65 -16.79 -35.95 5.80
C SER A 65 -18.28 -36.17 6.10
N PRO A 66 -18.67 -37.34 6.66
CA PRO A 66 -20.07 -37.63 6.92
C PRO A 66 -20.54 -36.71 8.04
N SER A 67 -21.33 -35.70 7.68
CA SER A 67 -22.15 -34.99 8.64
C SER A 67 -23.09 -36.00 9.33
N PRO A 68 -23.37 -35.86 10.64
CA PRO A 68 -24.27 -36.77 11.34
C PRO A 68 -25.61 -36.86 10.60
N PRO A 69 -26.26 -38.05 10.57
CA PRO A 69 -27.46 -38.26 9.79
C PRO A 69 -28.53 -37.28 10.27
N ARG A 70 -28.81 -36.30 9.41
CA ARG A 70 -29.93 -35.38 9.58
C ARG A 70 -31.17 -36.27 9.64
N THR A 71 -31.91 -36.21 10.74
CA THR A 71 -33.16 -36.96 10.90
C THR A 71 -33.97 -36.83 9.62
N THR A 72 -34.11 -37.94 8.90
CA THR A 72 -34.79 -37.98 7.61
C THR A 72 -36.28 -37.85 7.90
N VAL A 73 -36.76 -36.62 7.95
CA VAL A 73 -38.13 -36.35 7.53
C VAL A 73 -38.19 -36.79 6.07
N ASP A 74 -39.04 -37.76 5.77
CA ASP A 74 -39.29 -38.22 4.40
C ASP A 74 -39.79 -37.03 3.58
N TYR A 75 -38.89 -36.36 2.86
CA TYR A 75 -39.26 -35.39 1.84
C TYR A 75 -39.87 -36.20 0.70
N GLN A 76 -41.20 -36.24 0.65
CA GLN A 76 -41.90 -36.55 -0.59
C GLN A 76 -41.34 -35.59 -1.66
N SER A 77 -40.88 -36.15 -2.77
CA SER A 77 -40.12 -35.47 -3.82
C SER A 77 -40.93 -34.47 -4.66
N ASP A 78 -41.93 -33.81 -4.06
CA ASP A 78 -42.89 -32.92 -4.73
C ASP A 78 -42.96 -31.52 -4.07
N ASP A 79 -42.03 -31.19 -3.16
CA ASP A 79 -41.93 -29.82 -2.61
C ASP A 79 -41.12 -28.92 -3.55
N GLU A 80 -41.75 -28.41 -4.62
CA GLU A 80 -41.13 -27.43 -5.52
C GLU A 80 -40.70 -26.16 -4.75
N VAL A 81 -39.42 -25.79 -4.85
CA VAL A 81 -38.88 -24.58 -4.21
C VAL A 81 -39.50 -23.34 -4.85
N VAL A 82 -40.43 -22.70 -4.13
CA VAL A 82 -41.11 -21.48 -4.59
C VAL A 82 -40.22 -20.25 -4.37
N TYR A 83 -39.67 -19.70 -5.44
CA TYR A 83 -38.95 -18.42 -5.41
C TYR A 83 -39.94 -17.24 -5.42
N ARG A 84 -39.62 -16.17 -4.68
CA ARG A 84 -40.45 -14.95 -4.59
C ARG A 84 -39.61 -13.69 -4.73
N ASP A 85 -40.21 -12.63 -5.29
CA ASP A 85 -39.60 -11.29 -5.32
C ASP A 85 -39.68 -10.59 -3.95
N LYS A 86 -39.00 -9.44 -3.83
CA LYS A 86 -39.09 -8.50 -2.70
C LYS A 86 -40.52 -7.99 -2.47
N SER A 87 -41.40 -8.06 -3.48
CA SER A 87 -42.83 -7.75 -3.38
C SER A 87 -43.72 -8.98 -3.10
N GLY A 88 -43.14 -10.16 -2.85
CA GLY A 88 -43.85 -11.40 -2.51
C GLY A 88 -44.44 -12.20 -3.68
N LYS A 89 -44.35 -11.70 -4.91
CA LYS A 89 -44.84 -12.40 -6.13
C LYS A 89 -43.98 -13.63 -6.42
N ARG A 90 -44.59 -14.76 -6.83
CA ARG A 90 -43.88 -15.99 -7.21
C ARG A 90 -43.11 -15.76 -8.52
N ILE A 91 -41.86 -16.20 -8.55
CA ILE A 91 -40.89 -15.99 -9.64
C ILE A 91 -40.31 -17.35 -10.05
N THR A 92 -39.92 -17.51 -11.32
CA THR A 92 -39.28 -18.74 -11.81
C THR A 92 -37.83 -18.87 -11.33
N ARG A 93 -37.28 -20.09 -11.31
CA ARG A 93 -35.90 -20.36 -10.87
C ARG A 93 -34.86 -19.51 -11.62
N ASP A 94 -35.01 -19.38 -12.93
CA ASP A 94 -34.08 -18.64 -13.79
C ASP A 94 -34.14 -17.12 -13.53
N GLN A 95 -35.34 -16.61 -13.32
CA GLN A 95 -35.53 -15.21 -12.94
C GLN A 95 -34.93 -14.90 -11.56
N TRP A 96 -35.03 -15.83 -10.61
CA TRP A 96 -34.38 -15.69 -9.30
C TRP A 96 -32.85 -15.70 -9.41
N LEU A 97 -32.28 -16.60 -10.22
CA LEU A 97 -30.83 -16.65 -10.47
C LEU A 97 -30.31 -15.35 -11.08
N LEU A 98 -31.02 -14.81 -12.08
CA LEU A 98 -30.67 -13.54 -12.71
C LEU A 98 -30.76 -12.35 -11.73
N LEU A 99 -31.80 -12.32 -10.88
CA LEU A 99 -31.96 -11.26 -9.89
C LEU A 99 -30.84 -11.31 -8.83
N ASN A 100 -30.49 -12.52 -8.39
CA ASN A 100 -29.42 -12.73 -7.40
C ASN A 100 -28.05 -12.40 -7.99
N GLN A 101 -27.79 -12.75 -9.26
CA GLN A 101 -26.56 -12.39 -9.95
C GLN A 101 -26.44 -10.86 -10.14
N LYS A 102 -27.53 -10.17 -10.48
CA LYS A 102 -27.58 -8.70 -10.54
C LYS A 102 -27.33 -8.06 -9.18
N ASP A 103 -27.95 -8.55 -8.11
CA ASP A 103 -27.74 -8.03 -6.76
C ASP A 103 -26.31 -8.31 -6.26
N LYS A 104 -25.73 -9.47 -6.59
CA LYS A 104 -24.32 -9.78 -6.33
C LYS A 104 -23.39 -8.84 -7.10
N ARG A 105 -23.66 -8.56 -8.38
CA ARG A 105 -22.89 -7.60 -9.18
C ARG A 105 -22.97 -6.19 -8.61
N LYS A 106 -24.16 -5.72 -8.23
CA LYS A 106 -24.35 -4.42 -7.57
C LYS A 106 -23.64 -4.31 -6.23
N LYS A 107 -23.65 -5.36 -5.41
CA LYS A 107 -22.89 -5.41 -4.16
C LYS A 107 -21.39 -5.34 -4.44
N ASN A 108 -20.90 -6.12 -5.40
CA ASN A 108 -19.48 -6.09 -5.80
C ASN A 108 -19.08 -4.72 -6.36
N GLU A 109 -19.92 -4.07 -7.18
CA GLU A 109 -19.69 -2.71 -7.68
C GLU A 109 -19.66 -1.68 -6.54
N ARG A 110 -20.54 -1.80 -5.53
CA ARG A 110 -20.52 -0.94 -4.34
C ARG A 110 -19.29 -1.16 -3.45
N VAL A 111 -18.81 -2.40 -3.34
CA VAL A 111 -17.55 -2.71 -2.64
C VAL A 111 -16.34 -2.17 -3.41
N LYS A 112 -16.39 -2.21 -4.76
CA LYS A 112 -15.37 -1.63 -5.64
C LYS A 112 -15.39 -0.11 -5.68
N GLN A 113 -16.50 0.54 -5.35
CA GLN A 113 -16.51 1.96 -5.01
C GLN A 113 -15.78 2.12 -3.68
N GLU A 114 -14.45 2.18 -3.74
CA GLU A 114 -13.60 2.34 -2.56
C GLU A 114 -14.11 3.51 -1.74
N LEU A 115 -14.26 3.29 -0.42
CA LEU A 115 -14.68 4.32 0.50
C LEU A 115 -13.56 5.37 0.57
N VAL A 116 -13.65 6.39 -0.31
CA VAL A 116 -12.68 7.49 -0.41
C VAL A 116 -12.49 8.17 0.95
N TRP A 117 -13.48 8.08 1.84
CA TRP A 117 -13.44 8.65 3.19
C TRP A 117 -12.69 7.80 4.22
N GLY A 118 -12.30 6.57 3.91
CA GLY A 118 -11.55 5.70 4.82
C GLY A 118 -10.03 5.88 4.77
N LYS A 119 -9.50 6.51 3.72
CA LYS A 119 -8.06 6.77 3.54
C LYS A 119 -7.72 8.23 3.89
N GLY A 120 -6.54 8.45 4.47
CA GLY A 120 -6.02 9.78 4.76
C GLY A 120 -5.78 10.59 3.47
N LEU A 121 -5.80 11.92 3.56
CA LEU A 121 -5.50 12.80 2.42
C LEU A 121 -4.05 12.62 1.97
N VAL A 122 -3.11 12.68 2.92
CA VAL A 122 -1.66 12.50 2.68
C VAL A 122 -1.38 11.14 2.01
N GLN A 123 -2.03 10.07 2.46
CA GLN A 123 -1.85 8.74 1.86
C GLN A 123 -2.27 8.69 0.39
N LYS A 124 -3.25 9.49 -0.03
CA LYS A 124 -3.67 9.56 -1.44
C LYS A 124 -2.72 10.39 -2.27
N ASP A 125 -2.22 11.48 -1.69
CA ASP A 125 -1.23 12.33 -2.34
C ASP A 125 0.07 11.55 -2.54
N GLU A 126 0.54 10.83 -1.51
CA GLU A 126 1.69 9.90 -1.58
C GLU A 126 1.48 8.78 -2.61
N GLU A 127 0.29 8.16 -2.64
CA GLU A 127 -0.05 7.15 -3.64
C GLU A 127 0.04 7.71 -5.07
N LYS A 128 -0.48 8.92 -5.27
CA LYS A 128 -0.44 9.59 -6.56
C LYS A 128 0.99 9.94 -6.96
N GLU A 129 1.79 10.49 -6.05
CA GLU A 129 3.21 10.77 -6.27
C GLU A 129 4.00 9.50 -6.61
N ARG A 130 3.69 8.38 -5.94
CA ARG A 130 4.32 7.08 -6.23
C ARG A 130 3.98 6.59 -7.63
N ILE A 131 2.73 6.72 -8.07
CA ILE A 131 2.30 6.35 -9.43
C ILE A 131 2.99 7.23 -10.47
N GLU A 132 3.01 8.55 -10.27
CA GLU A 132 3.70 9.48 -11.17
C GLU A 132 5.21 9.19 -11.25
N HIS A 133 5.83 8.84 -10.12
CA HIS A 133 7.21 8.42 -10.06
C HIS A 133 7.44 7.11 -10.83
N GLU A 134 6.58 6.12 -10.66
CA GLU A 134 6.67 4.85 -11.40
C GLU A 134 6.52 5.06 -12.91
N GLU A 135 5.59 5.90 -13.34
CA GLU A 135 5.45 6.29 -14.75
C GLU A 135 6.69 7.01 -15.29
N ARG A 136 7.34 7.84 -14.45
CA ARG A 136 8.59 8.51 -14.80
C ARG A 136 9.70 7.49 -14.97
N VAL A 137 9.89 6.57 -14.02
CA VAL A 137 10.89 5.51 -14.09
C VAL A 137 10.67 4.61 -15.31
N LYS A 138 9.42 4.25 -15.62
CA LYS A 138 9.05 3.49 -16.83
C LYS A 138 9.45 4.18 -18.14
N LYS A 139 9.49 5.51 -18.15
CA LYS A 139 9.90 6.33 -19.33
C LYS A 139 11.41 6.55 -19.39
N GLN A 140 12.13 6.41 -18.28
CA GLN A 140 13.57 6.58 -18.24
C GLN A 140 14.29 5.40 -18.92
N SER A 141 15.45 5.68 -19.51
CA SER A 141 16.36 4.65 -19.99
C SER A 141 17.04 3.95 -18.80
N PHE A 142 17.41 2.68 -18.98
CA PHE A 142 18.18 1.94 -17.97
C PHE A 142 19.52 2.63 -17.62
N GLN A 143 20.14 3.28 -18.60
CA GLN A 143 21.30 4.13 -18.38
C GLN A 143 20.81 5.49 -17.90
N ASN A 144 21.05 5.80 -16.63
CA ASN A 144 20.87 7.15 -16.08
C ASN A 144 22.03 8.02 -16.57
N HIS A 145 21.76 8.98 -17.46
CA HIS A 145 22.74 10.04 -17.74
C HIS A 145 22.74 11.05 -16.58
N ASP A 146 23.84 11.77 -16.39
CA ASP A 146 24.02 12.66 -15.23
C ASP A 146 22.94 13.76 -15.13
N ILE A 147 22.31 14.15 -16.25
CA ILE A 147 21.29 15.21 -16.29
C ILE A 147 20.14 14.84 -17.24
N ASP A 148 19.05 14.34 -16.68
CA ASP A 148 17.77 14.15 -17.37
C ASP A 148 16.93 15.45 -17.39
N GLU A 149 15.97 15.55 -18.32
CA GLU A 149 15.08 16.73 -18.43
C GLU A 149 14.32 17.04 -17.13
N TYR A 150 13.89 16.01 -16.40
CA TYR A 150 13.20 16.17 -15.12
C TYR A 150 14.14 16.71 -14.03
N TYR A 151 15.35 16.16 -13.96
CA TYR A 151 16.35 16.58 -12.98
C TYR A 151 16.83 18.01 -13.24
N ASP A 152 16.98 18.42 -14.51
CA ASP A 152 17.29 19.80 -14.87
C ASP A 152 16.19 20.78 -14.41
N LYS A 153 14.90 20.40 -14.52
CA LYS A 153 13.78 21.19 -13.98
C LYS A 153 13.88 21.32 -12.46
N GLU A 154 14.12 20.22 -11.74
CA GLU A 154 14.28 20.25 -10.28
C GLU A 154 15.45 21.15 -9.83
N LEU A 155 16.59 21.08 -10.55
CA LEU A 155 17.75 21.94 -10.28
C LEU A 155 17.47 23.42 -10.52
N LYS A 156 16.65 23.75 -11.53
CA LYS A 156 16.19 25.12 -11.80
C LYS A 156 15.21 25.63 -10.74
N ASP A 157 14.34 24.76 -10.23
CA ASP A 157 13.37 25.10 -9.20
C ASP A 157 14.01 25.26 -7.81
N ARG A 158 15.17 24.61 -7.57
CA ARG A 158 15.88 24.67 -6.29
C ARG A 158 16.33 26.09 -5.95
N ARG A 159 15.66 26.70 -4.97
CA ARG A 159 16.01 28.02 -4.45
C ARG A 159 17.36 27.99 -3.71
N ARG A 160 18.34 28.73 -4.23
CA ARG A 160 19.66 28.91 -3.60
C ARG A 160 19.65 30.10 -2.64
N TRP A 161 20.14 29.90 -1.42
CA TRP A 161 20.06 30.92 -0.37
C TRP A 161 20.91 32.18 -0.64
N GLU A 162 22.00 32.04 -1.41
CA GLU A 162 22.95 33.11 -1.73
C GLU A 162 22.58 33.91 -2.98
N ASP A 163 21.58 33.46 -3.73
CA ASP A 163 21.25 34.08 -5.02
C ASP A 163 20.45 35.38 -4.80
N PRO A 164 20.96 36.55 -5.25
CA PRO A 164 20.24 37.81 -5.13
C PRO A 164 18.91 37.84 -5.91
N ILE A 165 18.80 37.13 -7.04
CA ILE A 165 17.57 37.08 -7.87
C ILE A 165 16.40 36.49 -7.09
N ASN A 166 16.68 35.60 -6.13
CA ASN A 166 15.65 35.00 -5.30
C ASN A 166 14.92 36.00 -4.40
N LYS A 167 15.49 37.18 -4.13
CA LYS A 167 14.80 38.25 -3.38
C LYS A 167 13.78 38.99 -4.23
N GLU A 168 14.05 39.13 -5.52
CA GLU A 168 13.21 39.87 -6.45
C GLU A 168 12.05 39.02 -6.98
N THR A 169 12.24 37.71 -7.07
CA THR A 169 11.25 36.76 -7.60
C THR A 169 10.32 36.16 -6.53
N GLU A 170 10.32 36.70 -5.30
CA GLU A 170 9.43 36.23 -4.22
C GLU A 170 7.96 36.48 -4.58
N ARG A 171 7.30 35.45 -5.12
CA ARG A 171 5.85 35.45 -5.29
C ARG A 171 5.19 35.37 -3.91
N THR A 172 4.19 36.20 -3.67
CA THR A 172 3.31 36.08 -2.50
C THR A 172 2.57 34.75 -2.58
N ARG A 173 2.98 33.77 -1.78
CA ARG A 173 2.28 32.48 -1.69
C ARG A 173 0.94 32.67 -0.99
N ASP A 174 -0.05 31.88 -1.40
CA ASP A 174 -1.31 31.77 -0.67
C ASP A 174 -1.02 31.35 0.78
N TYR A 175 -1.46 32.19 1.72
CA TYR A 175 -1.13 32.02 3.13
C TYR A 175 -1.95 30.86 3.73
N VAL A 176 -1.30 29.70 3.91
CA VAL A 176 -1.82 28.63 4.75
C VAL A 176 -1.53 28.97 6.21
N PRO A 177 -2.57 29.11 7.07
CA PRO A 177 -2.35 29.48 8.46
C PRO A 177 -1.53 28.39 9.16
N LYS A 178 -0.42 28.79 9.75
CA LYS A 178 0.42 27.92 10.60
C LYS A 178 0.09 28.14 12.07
N CYS A 179 0.44 27.17 12.91
CA CYS A 179 0.33 27.36 14.35
C CYS A 179 1.19 28.55 14.80
N ARG A 180 0.68 29.30 15.78
CA ARG A 180 1.42 30.40 16.43
C ARG A 180 2.59 29.89 17.27
N PHE A 181 2.43 28.71 17.87
CA PHE A 181 3.38 28.12 18.80
C PHE A 181 4.25 27.06 18.11
N PRO A 182 5.53 26.95 18.49
CA PRO A 182 6.35 25.84 18.02
C PRO A 182 5.79 24.52 18.55
N GLY A 183 5.64 23.54 17.66
CA GLY A 183 5.27 22.18 18.04
C GLY A 183 6.37 21.51 18.86
N VAL A 184 5.95 20.59 19.75
CA VAL A 184 6.88 19.61 20.34
C VAL A 184 7.28 18.63 19.23
N PRO A 185 8.57 18.24 19.12
CA PRO A 185 8.97 17.25 18.13
C PRO A 185 8.21 15.93 18.33
N ASN A 186 7.89 15.29 17.22
CA ASN A 186 7.20 14.00 17.17
C ASN A 186 7.92 13.08 16.18
N ARG A 187 7.67 11.77 16.28
CA ARG A 187 8.28 10.77 15.37
C ARG A 187 8.09 11.05 13.89
N PHE A 188 6.96 11.67 13.53
CA PHE A 188 6.54 11.88 12.15
C PHE A 188 6.79 13.30 11.62
N ASN A 189 7.46 14.17 12.39
CA ASN A 189 7.67 15.59 12.08
C ASN A 189 6.41 16.36 11.64
N ILE A 190 5.23 15.98 12.15
CA ILE A 190 3.96 16.63 11.84
C ILE A 190 3.84 17.94 12.63
N GLU A 191 3.75 19.08 11.93
CA GLU A 191 3.52 20.38 12.55
C GLU A 191 2.14 20.43 13.26
N PRO A 192 2.02 21.13 14.39
CA PRO A 192 0.73 21.28 15.06
C PRO A 192 -0.25 22.08 14.19
N GLY A 193 -1.54 21.74 14.33
CA GLY A 193 -2.60 22.45 13.62
C GLY A 193 -2.64 23.95 13.98
N TYR A 194 -3.11 24.77 13.04
CA TYR A 194 -3.12 26.23 13.18
C TYR A 194 -3.86 26.78 14.41
N ARG A 195 -4.81 26.00 14.96
CA ARG A 195 -5.64 26.35 16.13
C ARG A 195 -5.07 25.83 17.45
N TRP A 196 -3.95 25.13 17.44
CA TRP A 196 -3.37 24.59 18.66
C TRP A 196 -2.90 25.73 19.59
N ASP A 197 -3.14 25.56 20.88
CA ASP A 197 -2.94 26.57 21.92
C ASP A 197 -1.56 26.52 22.58
N GLY A 198 -0.71 25.56 22.19
CA GLY A 198 0.63 25.36 22.74
C GLY A 198 0.66 24.57 24.05
N VAL A 199 -0.49 24.17 24.60
CA VAL A 199 -0.53 23.40 25.85
C VAL A 199 -0.34 21.92 25.56
N ILE A 200 0.68 21.33 26.18
CA ILE A 200 1.04 19.92 26.06
C ILE A 200 0.06 19.09 26.92
N ARG A 201 -0.73 18.23 26.28
CA ARG A 201 -1.75 17.36 26.94
C ARG A 201 -1.41 15.86 26.85
N GLY A 202 -0.22 15.51 26.37
CA GLY A 202 0.21 14.13 26.20
C GLY A 202 0.76 13.50 27.48
N ASN A 203 0.89 12.18 27.48
CA ASN A 203 1.47 11.37 28.56
C ASN A 203 3.02 11.34 28.58
N GLY A 204 3.68 12.22 27.82
CA GLY A 204 5.14 12.24 27.68
C GLY A 204 5.76 11.05 26.93
N TYR A 205 4.98 10.27 26.17
CA TYR A 205 5.51 9.11 25.40
C TYR A 205 6.58 9.52 24.38
N GLU A 206 6.31 10.54 23.55
CA GLU A 206 7.25 10.98 22.50
C GLU A 206 8.60 11.41 23.10
N GLN A 207 8.59 12.12 24.24
CA GLN A 207 9.82 12.50 24.95
C GLN A 207 10.63 11.27 25.40
N ARG A 208 9.97 10.28 26.02
CA ARG A 208 10.61 9.03 26.42
C ARG A 208 11.14 8.23 25.24
N TRP A 209 10.43 8.26 24.11
CA TRP A 209 10.85 7.60 22.88
C TRP A 209 12.15 8.21 22.33
N PHE A 210 12.24 9.55 22.26
CA PHE A 210 13.45 10.24 21.83
C PHE A 210 14.63 9.98 22.76
N GLN A 211 14.41 10.01 24.08
CA GLN A 211 15.43 9.65 25.07
C GLN A 211 15.94 8.23 24.85
N ALA A 212 15.05 7.24 24.78
CA ALA A 212 15.43 5.85 24.58
C ALA A 212 16.20 5.62 23.27
N ARG A 213 15.86 6.36 22.19
CA ARG A 213 16.58 6.27 20.92
C ARG A 213 17.95 6.95 20.99
N ALA A 214 18.07 8.10 21.65
CA ALA A 214 19.36 8.76 21.90
C ALA A 214 20.27 7.88 22.76
N ASP A 215 19.73 7.26 23.81
CA ASP A 215 20.47 6.35 24.70
C ASP A 215 20.98 5.13 23.94
N ARG A 216 20.16 4.57 23.04
CA ARG A 216 20.58 3.44 22.18
C ARG A 216 21.72 3.84 21.24
N ALA A 217 21.59 4.99 20.57
CA ALA A 217 22.61 5.48 19.65
C ALA A 217 23.92 5.85 20.37
N ALA A 218 23.83 6.36 21.61
CA ALA A 218 25.00 6.63 22.44
C ALA A 218 25.73 5.33 22.79
N LYS A 219 25.01 4.31 23.25
CA LYS A 219 25.57 2.99 23.58
C LYS A 219 26.22 2.33 22.37
N GLU A 220 25.58 2.35 21.21
CA GLU A 220 26.13 1.79 19.98
C GLU A 220 27.49 2.42 19.61
N LYS A 221 27.58 3.75 19.73
CA LYS A 221 28.84 4.47 19.53
C LYS A 221 29.89 4.10 20.57
N GLU A 222 29.50 3.97 21.84
CA GLU A 222 30.40 3.51 22.89
C GLU A 222 30.94 2.11 22.61
N TYR A 223 30.06 1.16 22.21
CA TYR A 223 30.48 -0.20 21.83
C TYR A 223 31.43 -0.19 20.64
N TYR A 224 31.15 0.60 19.61
CA TYR A 224 32.04 0.74 18.45
C TYR A 224 33.43 1.24 18.86
N LEU A 225 33.48 2.30 19.69
CA LEU A 225 34.74 2.85 20.18
C LEU A 225 35.50 1.87 21.10
N GLN A 226 34.79 1.10 21.92
CA GLN A 226 35.39 0.06 22.76
C GLN A 226 35.95 -1.10 21.93
N ASN A 227 35.21 -1.57 20.93
CA ASN A 227 35.67 -2.64 20.03
C ASN A 227 36.91 -2.23 19.25
N ILE A 228 37.00 -0.97 18.82
CA ILE A 228 38.19 -0.44 18.14
C ILE A 228 39.38 -0.32 19.10
N ALA A 229 39.13 0.04 20.35
CA ALA A 229 40.21 0.20 21.33
C ALA A 229 40.89 -1.14 21.71
N ASP A 230 40.21 -2.27 21.49
CA ASP A 230 40.72 -3.62 21.80
C ASP A 230 41.39 -4.31 20.59
N LEU A 231 41.42 -3.66 19.42
CA LEU A 231 42.13 -4.09 18.20
C LEU A 231 43.51 -3.42 18.09
#